data_AF-A0A645GZ68-F1
#
_entry.id   AF-A0A645GZ68-F1
#
_cell.length_a   1.000
_cell.length_b   1.000
_cell.length_c   1.000
_cell.angle_alpha   90.00
_cell.angle_beta   90.00
_cell.angle_gamma   90.00
#
_symmetry.space_group_name_H-M   'P 1'
#
loop_
_entity.id
_entity.type
_entity.pdbx_description
1 polymer ?
#
loop_
_entity_poly.entity_id
_entity_poly.type
_entity_poly.pdbx_seq_one_letter_code
_entity_poly.pdbx_strand_id
1 'polypeptide(L)' 'MRYSKLVCPHELGIFLGFPLEDVKEFITNPYKECLLCGYWKVYHNKEKALKTFKYYDEAKVEISNILYEGIDKLRIIAL' A
#
# COMPACT_ATOMS: atom_id res chain seq x y z
N MET A 1 -2.05 21.90 -7.67
CA MET A 1 -0.75 21.41 -7.17
C MET A 1 -1.02 20.24 -6.24
N ARG A 2 -0.36 19.08 -6.42
CA ARG A 2 -0.77 17.80 -5.80
C ARG A 2 -0.54 17.74 -4.27
N TYR A 3 0.13 18.73 -3.68
CA TYR A 3 0.27 18.95 -2.24
C TYR A 3 0.42 20.46 -1.96
N SER A 4 -0.41 21.04 -1.09
CA SER A 4 -0.36 22.49 -0.81
C SER A 4 -0.05 22.85 0.65
N LYS A 5 -0.03 21.91 1.60
CA LYS A 5 0.26 22.24 3.02
C LYS A 5 1.10 21.23 3.82
N LEU A 6 1.31 20.00 3.34
CA LEU A 6 2.23 19.02 3.93
C LEU A 6 2.93 18.30 2.77
N VAL A 7 4.22 18.58 2.57
CA VAL A 7 5.02 17.89 1.55
C VAL A 7 5.32 16.50 2.08
N CYS A 8 4.56 15.50 1.65
CA CYS A 8 4.97 14.12 1.83
C CYS A 8 6.24 13.92 0.98
N PRO A 9 7.39 13.54 1.59
CA PRO A 9 8.61 13.33 0.83
C PRO A 9 8.37 12.21 -0.19
N HIS A 10 8.76 12.43 -1.43
CA HIS A 10 8.52 11.46 -2.50
C HIS A 10 9.21 10.12 -2.22
N GLU A 11 10.29 10.16 -1.43
CA GLU A 11 11.11 9.06 -0.96
C GLU A 11 10.41 8.18 0.08
N LEU A 12 9.28 8.63 0.66
CA LEU A 12 8.53 7.85 1.66
C LEU A 12 8.17 6.45 1.15
N GLY A 13 7.96 6.31 -0.16
CA GLY A 13 7.71 5.01 -0.79
C GLY A 13 8.78 3.96 -0.50
N ILE A 14 10.05 4.36 -0.32
CA ILE A 14 11.14 3.43 0.03
C ILE A 14 10.90 2.83 1.41
N PHE A 15 10.53 3.66 2.38
CA PHE A 15 10.23 3.22 3.75
C PHE A 15 8.97 2.37 3.84
N LEU A 16 8.03 2.57 2.91
CA LEU A 16 6.83 1.74 2.75
C LEU A 16 7.10 0.43 1.97
N GLY A 17 8.35 0.16 1.60
CA GLY A 17 8.77 -1.06 0.90
C GLY A 17 8.41 -1.08 -0.59
N PHE A 18 8.12 0.07 -1.20
CA PHE A 18 7.87 0.14 -2.64
C PHE A 18 9.19 -0.12 -3.40
N PRO A 19 9.13 -0.75 -4.59
CA PRO A 19 10.32 -0.93 -5.42
C PRO A 19 11.02 0.40 -5.71
N LEU A 20 12.35 0.44 -5.53
CA LEU A 20 13.14 1.66 -5.69
C LEU A 20 12.98 2.26 -7.10
N GLU A 21 12.88 1.40 -8.10
CA GLU A 21 12.66 1.78 -9.49
C GLU A 21 11.32 2.50 -9.68
N ASP A 22 10.24 2.05 -9.05
CA ASP A 22 8.94 2.70 -9.10
C ASP A 22 8.94 4.04 -8.36
N VAL A 23 9.65 4.13 -7.22
CA VAL A 23 9.81 5.40 -6.48
C VAL A 23 10.60 6.41 -7.30
N LYS A 24 11.72 5.98 -7.91
CA LYS A 24 12.54 6.83 -8.78
C LYS A 24 11.72 7.38 -9.94
N GLU A 25 10.98 6.52 -10.63
CA GLU A 25 10.14 6.95 -11.76
C GLU A 25 9.03 7.90 -11.34
N PHE A 26 8.41 7.64 -10.19
CA PHE A 26 7.41 8.52 -9.61
C PHE A 26 7.95 9.93 -9.34
N ILE A 27 9.23 10.04 -8.94
CA ILE A 27 9.92 11.31 -8.71
C ILE A 27 10.30 11.99 -10.02
N THR A 28 10.97 11.27 -10.92
CA THR A 28 11.61 11.87 -12.10
C THR A 28 10.62 12.14 -13.22
N ASN A 29 9.54 11.36 -13.33
CA ASN A 29 8.61 11.40 -14.45
C ASN A 29 7.14 11.49 -13.97
N PRO A 30 6.73 12.63 -13.39
CA PRO A 30 5.42 12.77 -12.74
C PRO A 30 4.21 12.63 -13.68
N TYR A 31 4.43 12.75 -15.00
CA TYR A 31 3.41 12.62 -16.04
C TYR A 31 3.46 11.29 -16.79
N LYS A 32 4.43 10.42 -16.49
CA LYS A 32 4.52 9.11 -17.14
C LYS A 32 3.33 8.25 -16.74
N GLU A 33 2.79 7.55 -17.73
CA GLU A 33 1.73 6.56 -17.51
C GLU A 33 2.29 5.36 -16.74
N CYS A 34 1.59 4.94 -15.68
CA CYS A 34 1.95 3.76 -14.91
C CYS A 34 1.37 2.50 -15.56
N LEU A 35 2.09 1.39 -15.48
CA LEU A 35 1.65 0.07 -15.95
C LEU A 35 0.43 -0.47 -15.19
N LEU A 36 0.33 -0.07 -13.92
CA LEU A 36 -0.72 -0.44 -13.00
C LEU A 36 -0.79 0.58 -11.87
N CYS A 37 -1.99 0.84 -11.37
CA CYS A 37 -2.21 1.61 -10.15
C CYS A 37 -2.96 0.72 -9.15
N GLY A 38 -2.40 0.55 -7.96
CA GLY A 38 -3.03 -0.18 -6.85
C GLY A 38 -2.59 0.42 -5.52
N TYR A 39 -1.88 -0.34 -4.70
CA TYR A 39 -1.27 0.16 -3.46
C TYR A 39 -0.24 1.26 -3.69
N TRP A 40 0.47 1.19 -4.82
CA TRP A 40 1.27 2.28 -5.36
C TRP A 40 1.13 2.31 -6.89
N LYS A 41 1.75 3.30 -7.54
CA LYS A 41 1.86 3.37 -9.00
C LYS A 41 3.05 2.55 -9.48
N VAL A 42 2.80 1.55 -10.32
CA VAL A 42 3.81 0.63 -10.81
C VAL A 42 4.31 1.09 -12.17
N TYR A 43 5.62 1.18 -12.34
CA TYR A 43 6.24 1.64 -13.57
C TYR A 43 7.13 0.56 -14.21
N HIS A 44 7.64 -0.40 -13.44
CA HIS A 44 8.62 -1.38 -13.94
C HIS A 44 8.13 -2.82 -13.96
N ASN A 45 7.69 -3.38 -12.83
CA ASN A 45 7.38 -4.81 -12.73
C ASN A 45 5.95 -5.05 -12.24
N LYS A 46 5.03 -5.10 -13.21
CA LYS A 46 3.59 -5.31 -12.96
C LYS A 46 3.30 -6.62 -12.23
N GLU A 47 3.94 -7.71 -12.61
CA GLU A 47 3.67 -9.04 -12.02
C GLU A 47 4.12 -9.13 -10.56
N LYS A 48 5.33 -8.63 -10.26
CA LYS A 48 5.84 -8.56 -8.88
C LYS A 48 4.96 -7.66 -8.01
N ALA A 49 4.51 -6.53 -8.56
CA ALA A 49 3.61 -5.63 -7.85
C ALA A 49 2.26 -6.30 -7.56
N LEU A 50 1.63 -6.95 -8.54
CA LEU A 50 0.38 -7.70 -8.34
C LEU A 50 0.53 -8.79 -7.28
N LYS A 51 1.64 -9.53 -7.28
CA LYS A 51 1.93 -10.53 -6.24
C LYS A 51 2.01 -9.91 -4.86
N THR A 52 2.66 -8.74 -4.75
CA THR A 52 2.77 -8.00 -3.48
C THR A 52 1.42 -7.47 -3.02
N PHE A 53 0.62 -6.93 -3.94
CA PHE A 53 -0.74 -6.45 -3.66
C PHE A 53 -1.61 -7.58 -3.10
N LYS A 54 -1.53 -8.77 -3.72
CA LYS A 54 -2.23 -9.95 -3.24
C LYS A 54 -1.84 -10.32 -1.81
N TYR A 55 -0.55 -10.31 -1.48
CA TYR A 55 -0.11 -10.57 -0.10
C TYR A 55 -0.65 -9.53 0.89
N TYR A 56 -0.73 -8.26 0.50
CA TYR A 56 -1.34 -7.22 1.34
C TYR A 56 -2.85 -7.43 1.52
N ASP A 57 -3.56 -7.85 0.48
CA ASP A 57 -4.98 -8.18 0.56
C ASP A 57 -5.21 -9.37 1.51
N GLU A 58 -4.41 -10.43 1.38
CA GLU A 58 -4.48 -11.62 2.25
C GLU A 58 -4.21 -11.26 3.72
N ALA A 59 -3.16 -10.49 4.00
CA ALA A 59 -2.84 -10.04 5.35
C ALA A 59 -3.95 -9.17 5.97
N LYS A 60 -4.60 -8.31 5.17
CA LYS A 60 -5.74 -7.51 5.65
C LYS A 60 -6.92 -8.38 6.05
N VAL A 61 -7.22 -9.41 5.26
CA VAL A 61 -8.31 -10.35 5.57
C VAL A 61 -8.00 -11.11 6.85
N GLU A 62 -6.78 -11.61 7.01
CA GLU A 62 -6.35 -12.33 8.20
C GLU A 62 -6.46 -11.46 9.47
N ILE A 63 -5.91 -10.24 9.44
CA ILE A 63 -5.99 -9.31 10.57
C ILE A 63 -7.45 -8.96 10.87
N SER A 64 -8.26 -8.73 9.84
CA SER A 64 -9.69 -8.44 10.02
C SER A 64 -10.39 -9.59 10.76
N ASN A 65 -10.17 -10.83 10.35
CA ASN A 65 -10.76 -12.00 11.01
C ASN A 65 -10.35 -12.11 12.48
N ILE A 66 -9.05 -11.94 12.78
CA ILE A 66 -8.52 -11.95 14.15
C ILE A 66 -9.17 -10.86 15.01
N LEU A 67 -9.31 -9.65 14.46
CA LEU A 67 -9.95 -8.54 15.17
C LEU A 67 -11.44 -8.82 15.44
N TYR A 68 -12.17 -9.37 14.47
CA TYR A 68 -13.58 -9.71 14.66
C TYR A 68 -13.76 -10.79 15.74
N GLU A 69 -12.94 -11.85 15.73
CA GLU A 69 -12.97 -12.87 16.78
C GLU A 69 -12.65 -12.30 18.17
N GLY A 70 -11.67 -11.40 18.27
CA GLY A 70 -11.31 -10.74 19.53
C GLY A 70 -12.42 -9.83 20.07
N ILE A 71 -13.06 -9.05 19.20
CA ILE A 71 -14.18 -8.17 19.55
C ILE A 71 -15.38 -9.00 20.04
N ASP A 72 -15.68 -10.12 19.36
CA ASP A 72 -16.78 -10.99 19.73
C ASP A 72 -16.56 -11.64 21.11
N LYS A 73 -15.33 -12.11 21.37
CA LYS A 73 -14.94 -12.62 22.70
C LYS A 73 -15.09 -11.57 23.81
N LEU A 74 -14.67 -10.31 23.57
CA LEU A 74 -14.83 -9.23 24.55
C LEU A 74 -16.30 -8.89 24.82
N ARG A 75 -17.16 -8.96 23.80
CA ARG A 75 -18.61 -8.73 23.96
C ARG A 75 -19.28 -9.78 24.84
N ILE A 76 -18.88 -11.04 24.72
CA ILE A 76 -19.44 -12.15 25.53
C ILE A 76 -19.07 -11.99 27.01
N ILE A 77 -17.86 -11.53 27.33
CA ILE A 77 -17.39 -11.37 28.72
C ILE A 77 -17.99 -10.13 29.40
N ALA A 78 -18.45 -9.15 28.61
CA ALA A 78 -19.08 -7.93 29.10
C ALA A 78 -20.60 -8.06 29.36
N LEU A 79 -21.17 -9.26 29.21
CA LEU A 79 -22.56 -9.62 29.55
C LEU A 79 -22.57 -10.52 30.79
#